data_AF-A0A940H218-F1
#
_entry.id   AF-A0A940H218-F1
#
_cell.length_a   1.000
_cell.length_b   1.000
_cell.length_c   1.000
_cell.angle_alpha   90.00
_cell.angle_beta   90.00
_cell.angle_gamma   90.00
#
_symmetry.space_group_name_H-M   'P 1'
#
loop_
_entity.id
_entity.type
_entity.pdbx_description
1 polymer ?
#
loop_
_entity_poly.entity_id
_entity_poly.type
_entity_poly.pdbx_seq_one_letter_code
_entity_poly.pdbx_strand_id
1 'polypeptide(L)'
;MVWDLRGALLKKGEVESARLDAFEFKLRARTMRLLAPVLGLEADALVERIAVEPDEAILGTLDGEGQAAWSRCRAEAYRQLVEELGDPTPVKLA
;
A
#
# COMPACT_ATOMS: atom_id res chain seq x y z
N MET A 1 39.70 9.53 -10.07
CA MET A 1 38.54 9.27 -9.17
C MET A 1 37.73 8.17 -9.84
N VAL A 2 37.73 6.94 -9.32
CA VAL A 2 36.99 5.81 -9.90
C VAL A 2 35.56 5.89 -9.39
N TRP A 3 34.59 5.98 -10.30
CA TRP A 3 33.18 6.00 -9.94
C TRP A 3 32.74 4.58 -9.55
N ASP A 4 32.36 4.38 -8.29
CA ASP A 4 31.81 3.10 -7.83
C ASP A 4 30.34 2.97 -8.27
N LEU A 5 30.18 2.51 -9.51
CA LEU A 5 28.86 2.23 -10.09
C LEU A 5 28.11 1.17 -9.29
N ARG A 6 28.81 0.19 -8.69
CA ARG A 6 28.18 -0.90 -7.94
C ARG A 6 27.56 -0.39 -6.64
N GLY A 7 28.31 0.38 -5.85
CA GLY A 7 27.80 1.01 -4.63
C GLY A 7 26.64 1.96 -4.92
N ALA A 8 26.70 2.73 -6.01
CA ALA A 8 25.63 3.62 -6.42
C ALA A 8 24.35 2.86 -6.82
N LEU A 9 24.46 1.73 -7.54
CA LEU A 9 23.33 0.90 -7.93
C LEU A 9 22.69 0.19 -6.73
N LEU A 10 23.48 -0.31 -5.78
CA LEU A 10 22.97 -0.93 -4.56
C LEU A 10 22.17 0.06 -3.72
N LYS A 11 22.73 1.25 -3.48
CA LYS A 11 22.05 2.31 -2.74
C LYS A 11 20.75 2.75 -3.41
N LYS A 12 20.73 2.83 -4.75
CA LYS A 12 19.51 3.10 -5.51
C LYS A 12 18.47 2.00 -5.30
N GLY A 13 18.88 0.73 -5.29
CA GLY A 13 17.98 -0.41 -5.04
C GLY A 13 17.35 -0.40 -3.65
N GLU A 14 18.12 -0.04 -2.62
CA GLU A 14 17.61 0.11 -1.24
C GLU A 14 16.55 1.21 -1.15
N VAL A 15 16.80 2.36 -1.77
CA VAL A 15 15.87 3.50 -1.79
C VAL A 15 14.57 3.16 -2.53
N GLU A 16 14.66 2.50 -3.69
CA GLU A 16 13.47 2.09 -4.43
C GLU A 16 12.66 1.04 -3.67
N SER A 17 13.31 0.09 -2.98
CA SER A 17 12.63 -0.91 -2.16
C SER A 17 11.87 -0.24 -1.00
N ALA A 18 12.53 0.66 -0.27
CA ALA A 18 11.88 1.42 0.79
C ALA A 18 10.73 2.32 0.29
N ARG A 19 10.84 2.87 -0.93
CA ARG A 19 9.76 3.64 -1.58
C ARG A 19 8.54 2.76 -1.85
N LEU A 20 8.75 1.54 -2.36
CA LEU A 20 7.69 0.58 -2.65
C LEU A 20 7.00 0.10 -1.37
N ASP A 21 7.78 -0.27 -0.35
CA ASP A 21 7.25 -0.70 0.95
C ASP A 21 6.42 0.41 1.62
N ALA A 22 6.92 1.65 1.56
CA ALA A 22 6.19 2.80 2.09
C ALA A 22 4.89 3.08 1.30
N PHE A 23 4.89 2.90 -0.01
CA PHE A 23 3.69 3.04 -0.82
C PHE A 23 2.67 1.95 -0.50
N GLU A 24 3.13 0.69 -0.38
CA GLU A 24 2.27 -0.44 -0.02
C GLU A 24 1.62 -0.23 1.34
N PHE A 25 2.39 0.17 2.35
CA PHE A 25 1.84 0.45 3.68
C PHE A 25 0.79 1.57 3.64
N LYS A 26 1.06 2.66 2.90
CA LYS A 26 0.10 3.75 2.71
C LYS A 26 -1.16 3.27 1.98
N LEU A 27 -1.02 2.40 0.98
CA LEU A 27 -2.13 1.81 0.24
C LEU A 27 -3.01 0.98 1.17
N ARG A 28 -2.42 0.13 2.01
CA ARG A 28 -3.14 -0.66 3.02
C ARG A 28 -3.91 0.25 3.97
N ALA A 29 -3.23 1.23 4.59
CA ALA A 29 -3.86 2.16 5.52
C ALA A 29 -5.01 2.97 4.89
N ARG A 30 -4.80 3.50 3.67
CA ARG A 30 -5.81 4.26 2.93
C ARG A 30 -7.02 3.39 2.57
N THR A 31 -6.77 2.17 2.13
CA THR A 31 -7.83 1.19 1.82
C THR A 31 -8.69 0.92 3.04
N MET A 32 -8.09 0.67 4.20
CA MET A 32 -8.83 0.42 5.44
C MET A 32 -9.65 1.64 5.88
N ARG A 33 -9.10 2.87 5.76
CA ARG A 33 -9.87 4.09 6.04
C ARG A 33 -11.08 4.29 5.12
N LEU A 34 -10.95 3.94 3.84
CA LEU A 34 -12.07 4.01 2.89
C LEU A 34 -13.09 2.88 3.09
N LEU A 35 -12.63 1.71 3.56
CA LEU A 35 -13.49 0.54 3.78
C LEU A 35 -14.31 0.65 5.08
N ALA A 36 -13.72 1.20 6.14
CA ALA A 36 -14.36 1.33 7.44
C ALA A 36 -15.78 1.93 7.41
N PRO A 37 -16.04 3.09 6.77
CA PRO A 37 -17.40 3.65 6.68
C PRO A 37 -18.36 2.77 5.86
N VAL A 38 -17.85 1.98 4.91
CA VAL A 38 -18.68 1.04 4.12
C VAL A 38 -19.16 -0.13 4.98
N LEU A 39 -18.33 -0.55 5.94
CA LEU A 39 -18.64 -1.64 6.87
C LEU A 39 -19.33 -1.16 8.17
N GLY A 40 -19.50 0.15 8.36
CA GLY A 40 -19.98 0.71 9.62
C GLY A 40 -19.00 0.49 10.79
N LEU A 41 -17.70 0.41 10.51
CA LEU A 41 -16.64 0.23 11.50
C LEU A 41 -15.88 1.54 11.74
N GLU A 42 -15.20 1.63 12.88
CA GLU A 42 -14.26 2.71 13.18
C GLU A 42 -12.99 2.57 12.34
N ALA A 43 -12.62 3.65 11.64
CA ALA A 43 -11.50 3.65 10.71
C ALA A 43 -10.16 3.38 11.40
N ASP A 44 -9.92 4.00 12.56
CA ASP A 44 -8.65 3.85 13.27
C ASP A 44 -8.47 2.42 13.78
N ALA A 45 -9.52 1.79 14.29
CA ALA A 45 -9.48 0.39 14.72
C ALA A 45 -9.12 -0.57 13.57
N LEU A 46 -9.65 -0.32 12.36
CA LEU A 46 -9.33 -1.14 11.19
C LEU A 46 -7.91 -0.87 10.65
N VAL A 47 -7.43 0.37 10.74
CA VAL A 47 -6.05 0.74 10.38
C VAL A 47 -5.05 0.13 11.35
N GLU A 48 -5.32 0.13 12.65
CA GLU A 48 -4.41 -0.46 13.65
C GLU A 48 -4.14 -1.95 13.39
N ARG A 49 -5.15 -2.69 12.91
CA ARG A 49 -5.00 -4.11 12.56
C ARG A 49 -3.94 -4.35 11.49
N ILE A 50 -3.72 -3.43 10.54
CA ILE A 50 -2.73 -3.64 9.46
C ILE A 50 -1.29 -3.74 9.96
N ALA A 51 -1.02 -3.23 11.18
CA ALA A 51 0.31 -3.26 11.79
C ALA A 51 0.68 -4.66 12.32
N VAL A 52 -0.33 -5.49 12.62
CA VAL A 52 -0.16 -6.79 13.27
C VAL A 52 -0.72 -7.95 12.45
N GLU A 53 -1.61 -7.68 11.49
CA GLU A 53 -2.28 -8.66 10.66
C GLU A 53 -2.01 -8.43 9.17
N PRO A 54 -1.84 -9.51 8.38
CA PRO A 54 -1.84 -9.43 6.93
C PRO A 54 -3.25 -9.15 6.40
N ASP A 55 -3.37 -8.63 5.18
CA ASP A 55 -4.66 -8.27 4.58
C ASP A 55 -5.60 -9.48 4.52
N GLU A 56 -5.09 -10.68 4.23
CA GLU A 56 -5.89 -11.90 4.14
C GLU A 56 -6.57 -12.26 5.47
N ALA A 57 -5.89 -12.02 6.60
CA ALA A 57 -6.46 -12.28 7.93
C ALA A 57 -7.58 -11.26 8.24
N ILE A 58 -7.38 -10.00 7.87
CA ILE A 58 -8.38 -8.94 8.03
C ILE A 58 -9.61 -9.24 7.15
N LEU A 59 -9.37 -9.59 5.88
CA LEU A 59 -10.41 -9.93 4.90
C LEU A 59 -11.17 -11.21 5.25
N GLY A 60 -10.51 -12.18 5.88
CA GLY A 60 -11.16 -13.40 6.37
C GLY A 60 -12.22 -13.16 7.45
N THR A 61 -12.22 -11.97 8.08
CA THR A 61 -13.26 -11.56 9.03
C THR A 61 -14.47 -10.87 8.37
N LEU A 62 -14.39 -10.58 7.07
CA LEU A 62 -15.43 -9.89 6.32
C LEU A 62 -16.30 -10.88 5.53
N ASP A 63 -17.58 -10.52 5.38
CA ASP A 63 -18.49 -11.22 4.49
C ASP A 63 -18.19 -10.94 3.00
N GLY A 64 -18.91 -11.61 2.10
CA GLY A 64 -18.70 -11.47 0.66
C GLY A 64 -18.90 -10.04 0.13
N GLU A 65 -19.80 -9.27 0.76
CA GLU A 65 -20.03 -7.87 0.41
C GLU A 65 -18.85 -6.98 0.87
N GLY A 66 -18.32 -7.22 2.07
CA GLY A 66 -17.13 -6.54 2.57
C GLY A 66 -15.88 -6.81 1.75
N GLN A 67 -15.71 -8.04 1.22
CA GLN A 67 -14.62 -8.37 0.30
C GLN A 67 -14.75 -7.65 -1.05
N ALA A 68 -15.97 -7.56 -1.60
CA ALA A 68 -16.23 -6.81 -2.83
C ALA A 68 -16.01 -5.31 -2.62
N ALA A 69 -16.40 -4.78 -1.46
CA ALA A 69 -16.13 -3.40 -1.07
C ALA A 69 -14.63 -3.11 -0.95
N TRP A 70 -13.85 -4.01 -0.33
CA TRP A 70 -12.40 -3.85 -0.22
C TRP A 70 -11.72 -3.68 -1.58
N SER A 71 -12.11 -4.48 -2.57
CA SER A 71 -11.51 -4.41 -3.91
C SER A 71 -11.74 -3.04 -4.56
N ARG A 72 -12.93 -2.46 -4.38
CA ARG A 72 -13.25 -1.10 -4.84
C ARG A 72 -12.48 -0.04 -4.06
N CYS A 73 -12.45 -0.14 -2.72
CA CYS A 73 -11.71 0.77 -1.86
C CYS A 73 -10.21 0.74 -2.13
N ARG A 74 -9.64 -0.42 -2.46
CA ARG A 74 -8.21 -0.56 -2.80
C ARG A 74 -7.88 0.11 -4.13
N ALA A 75 -8.72 -0.08 -5.15
CA ALA A 75 -8.55 0.60 -6.43
C ALA A 75 -8.65 2.13 -6.27
N GLU A 76 -9.58 2.61 -5.44
CA GLU A 76 -9.71 4.02 -5.11
C GLU A 76 -8.49 4.56 -4.36
N ALA A 77 -8.07 3.88 -3.29
CA ALA A 77 -6.88 4.25 -2.53
C ALA A 77 -5.63 4.32 -3.40
N TYR A 78 -5.48 3.39 -4.36
CA TYR A 78 -4.37 3.41 -5.32
C TYR A 78 -4.39 4.68 -6.17
N ARG A 79 -5.55 5.04 -6.75
CA ARG A 79 -5.67 6.27 -7.55
C ARG A 79 -5.30 7.51 -6.75
N GLN A 80 -5.85 7.65 -5.55
CA GLN A 80 -5.54 8.77 -4.66
C GLN A 80 -4.04 8.86 -4.33
N LEU A 81 -3.40 7.73 -4.03
CA LEU A 81 -1.97 7.71 -3.72
C LEU A 81 -1.08 7.98 -4.92
N VAL A 82 -1.47 7.54 -6.12
CA VAL A 82 -0.76 7.88 -7.36
C VAL A 82 -0.87 9.38 -7.65
N GLU A 83 -2.04 9.97 -7.43
CA GLU A 83 -2.23 11.43 -7.56
C GLU A 83 -1.41 12.22 -6.53
N GLU A 84 -1.31 11.73 -5.29
CA GLU A 84 -0.58 12.39 -4.19
C GLU A 84 0.95 12.21 -4.27
N LEU A 85 1.42 11.01 -4.62
CA LEU A 85 2.83 10.59 -4.46
C LEU A 85 3.52 10.26 -5.80
N GLY A 86 2.76 10.19 -6.89
CA GLY A 86 3.22 9.69 -8.17
C GLY A 86 3.14 8.16 -8.29
N ASP A 87 3.33 7.65 -9.51
CA ASP A 87 3.30 6.22 -9.80
C ASP A 87 4.43 5.49 -9.05
N PRO A 88 4.10 4.50 -8.19
CA PRO A 88 5.10 3.68 -7.52
C PRO A 88 5.78 2.70 -8.47
N THR A 89 5.20 2.42 -9.64
CA THR A 89 5.69 1.41 -10.58
C THR A 89 7.14 1.72 -10.96
N PRO A 90 8.09 0.81 -10.69
CA PRO A 90 9.47 1.04 -11.09
C PRO A 90 9.54 1.13 -12.61
N VAL A 91 10.18 2.19 -13.11
CA VAL A 91 10.44 2.35 -14.54
C VAL A 91 11.29 1.17 -14.97
N LYS A 92 10.73 0.29 -15.82
CA LYS A 92 11.51 -0.80 -16.44
C LYS A 92 12.68 -0.16 -17.16
N LEU A 93 13.89 -0.48 -16.73
CA LEU A 93 15.10 -0.17 -17.50
C LEU A 93 15.05 -1.10 -18.72
N ALA A 94 14.65 -0.53 -19.86
CA ALA A 94 14.74 -1.19 -21.17
C ALA A 94 16.19 -1.34 -21.61
#